data_AF-A0A933JFI4-F1
#
_entry.id   AF-A0A933JFI4-F1
#
_cell.length_a   1.000
_cell.length_b   1.000
_cell.length_c   1.000
_cell.angle_alpha   90.00
_cell.angle_beta   90.00
_cell.angle_gamma   90.00
#
_symmetry.space_group_name_H-M   'P 1'
#
loop_
_entity.id
_entity.type
_entity.pdbx_description
1 polymer ?
#
loop_
_entity_poly.entity_id
_entity_poly.type
_entity_poly.pdbx_seq_one_letter_code
_entity_poly.pdbx_strand_id
1 'polypeptide(L)' 'MKHVAFLLLCSVLAVALTVAAWGQSVKLPAGDVSKETESVKPRSDLKGLPNFAKVSDGLYRGAQPTREGFE' A
#
# COMPACT_ATOMS: atom_id res chain seq x y z
N MET A 1 19.49 49.71 -13.68
CA MET A 1 20.11 48.76 -12.71
C MET A 1 19.10 48.16 -11.72
N LYS A 2 18.10 48.89 -11.23
CA LYS A 2 17.10 48.38 -10.25
C LYS A 2 16.23 47.21 -10.76
N HIS A 3 15.87 47.21 -12.04
CA HIS A 3 15.07 46.12 -12.65
C HIS A 3 15.85 44.80 -12.80
N VAL A 4 17.17 44.85 -13.00
CA VAL A 4 18.00 43.65 -13.14
C VAL A 4 18.17 42.95 -11.80
N ALA A 5 18.35 43.72 -10.72
CA ALA A 5 18.39 43.17 -9.37
C ALA A 5 17.07 42.50 -8.96
N PHE A 6 15.93 43.08 -9.36
CA PHE A 6 14.61 42.50 -9.13
C PHE A 6 14.39 41.19 -9.89
N LEU A 7 14.82 41.10 -11.14
CA LEU A 7 14.70 39.88 -11.94
C LEU A 7 15.59 38.74 -11.40
N LEU A 8 16.80 39.05 -10.93
CA LEU A 8 17.69 38.07 -10.30
C LEU A 8 17.14 37.58 -8.95
N LEU A 9 16.51 38.45 -8.17
CA LEU A 9 15.85 38.06 -6.93
C LEU A 9 14.68 37.09 -7.22
N CYS A 10 13.85 37.39 -8.23
CA CYS A 10 12.75 36.52 -8.63
C CYS A 10 13.23 35.16 -9.14
N SER A 11 14.32 35.10 -9.92
CA SER A 11 14.83 33.81 -10.42
C SER A 11 15.39 32.94 -9.30
N VAL A 12 16.09 33.53 -8.31
CA VAL A 12 16.60 32.78 -7.15
C VAL A 12 15.45 32.27 -6.29
N LEU A 13 14.40 33.08 -6.09
CA LEU A 13 13.22 32.68 -5.33
C LEU A 13 12.46 31.52 -6.00
N ALA A 14 12.32 31.57 -7.33
CA ALA A 14 11.65 30.52 -8.10
C ALA A 14 12.38 29.18 -8.03
N VAL A 15 13.73 29.19 -8.11
CA VAL A 15 14.55 27.98 -7.97
C VAL A 15 14.51 27.44 -6.54
N ALA A 16 14.47 28.30 -5.52
CA ALA A 16 14.36 27.85 -4.13
C ALA A 16 13.02 27.14 -3.85
N LEU A 17 11.92 27.64 -4.42
CA LEU A 17 10.59 27.06 -4.25
C LEU A 17 10.44 25.70 -4.95
N THR A 18 11.05 25.49 -6.12
CA THR A 18 11.01 24.19 -6.82
C THR A 18 11.81 23.11 -6.10
N VAL A 19 12.96 23.44 -5.51
CA VAL A 19 13.75 22.48 -4.70
C VAL A 19 13.01 22.06 -3.43
N ALA A 20 12.32 23.00 -2.76
CA ALA A 20 11.54 22.69 -1.56
C ALA A 20 10.35 21.75 -1.85
N ALA A 21 9.73 21.87 -3.03
CA ALA A 21 8.59 21.05 -3.42
C ALA A 21 8.92 19.58 -3.69
N TRP A 22 10.15 19.27 -4.14
CA TRP A 22 10.58 17.87 -4.34
C TRP A 22 10.90 17.12 -3.03
N GLY A 23 11.05 17.84 -1.91
CA GLY A 23 11.32 17.25 -0.60
C GLY A 23 10.09 16.64 0.10
N GLN A 24 8.87 16.91 -0.38
CA GLN A 24 7.66 16.28 0.17
C GLN A 24 7.46 14.89 -0.45
N SER A 25 8.46 14.04 -0.24
CA SER A 25 8.38 12.60 -0.47
C SER A 25 7.28 12.03 0.43
N VAL A 26 6.37 11.32 -0.22
CA VAL A 26 5.14 10.73 0.31
C VAL A 26 5.40 10.07 1.66
N LYS A 27 4.95 10.71 2.74
CA LYS A 27 4.89 10.09 4.06
C LYS A 27 3.72 9.10 4.00
N LEU A 28 3.99 7.89 3.52
CA LEU A 28 3.03 6.79 3.59
C LEU A 28 2.65 6.62 5.07
N PRO A 29 1.35 6.54 5.41
CA PRO A 29 0.96 6.22 6.77
C PRO A 29 1.65 4.90 7.10
N ALA A 30 2.42 4.90 8.19
CA ALA A 30 2.99 3.68 8.74
C ALA A 30 1.80 2.81 9.17
N GLY A 31 1.35 1.97 8.24
CA GLY A 31 0.44 0.88 8.53
C GLY A 31 1.14 0.03 9.57
N ASP A 32 0.53 -0.05 10.74
CA ASP A 32 0.91 -0.95 11.81
C ASP A 32 0.76 -2.39 11.32
N VAL A 33 1.79 -2.91 10.65
CA VAL A 33 1.87 -4.32 10.24
C VAL A 33 2.61 -5.08 11.33
N SER A 34 2.06 -5.00 12.55
CA SER A 34 2.45 -5.83 13.67
C SER A 34 1.33 -6.82 14.00
N LYS A 35 0.65 -7.35 12.97
CA LYS A 35 -0.09 -8.60 13.13
C LYS A 35 0.87 -9.72 12.84
N GLU A 36 1.47 -10.22 13.91
CA GLU A 36 2.08 -11.54 14.04
C GLU A 36 1.51 -12.48 12.98
N THR A 37 2.38 -13.03 12.14
CA THR A 37 2.04 -13.96 11.06
C THR A 37 1.53 -15.25 11.67
N GLU A 38 0.32 -15.22 12.24
CA GLU A 38 -0.38 -16.39 12.70
C GLU A 38 -0.51 -17.29 11.48
N SER A 39 0.14 -18.45 11.53
CA SER A 39 0.18 -19.35 10.40
C SER A 39 -1.26 -19.67 10.01
N VAL A 40 -1.67 -19.22 8.82
CA VAL A 40 -3.05 -19.35 8.33
C VAL A 40 -3.41 -20.83 8.24
N LYS A 41 -4.08 -21.33 9.28
CA LYS A 41 -4.45 -22.74 9.43
C LYS A 41 -5.58 -23.08 8.44
N PRO A 42 -5.38 -24.05 7.55
CA PRO A 42 -6.44 -24.51 6.66
C PRO A 42 -7.62 -25.10 7.44
N ARG A 43 -8.83 -24.81 6.97
CA ARG A 43 -10.07 -25.42 7.42
C ARG A 43 -10.19 -26.82 6.84
N SER A 44 -10.35 -27.80 7.71
CA SER A 44 -10.58 -29.21 7.33
C SER A 44 -12.02 -29.67 7.58
N ASP A 45 -12.86 -28.78 8.11
CA ASP A 45 -14.27 -29.03 8.42
C ASP A 45 -15.18 -28.95 7.19
N LEU A 46 -14.72 -28.29 6.12
CA LEU A 46 -15.48 -28.11 4.89
C LEU A 46 -15.16 -29.20 3.87
N LYS A 47 -16.18 -29.99 3.49
CA LYS A 47 -16.07 -30.98 2.42
C LYS A 47 -15.91 -30.28 1.08
N GLY A 48 -15.10 -30.85 0.19
CA GLY A 48 -14.87 -30.32 -1.16
C GLY A 48 -14.11 -29.00 -1.25
N LEU A 49 -13.58 -28.46 -0.14
CA LEU A 49 -12.82 -27.22 -0.08
C LEU A 49 -11.38 -27.45 0.43
N PRO A 50 -10.53 -28.14 -0.36
CA PRO A 50 -9.17 -28.47 0.04
C PRO A 50 -8.30 -27.23 0.23
N ASN A 51 -7.53 -27.23 1.33
CA ASN A 51 -6.62 -26.14 1.72
C ASN A 51 -7.30 -24.76 1.84
N PHE A 52 -8.61 -24.74 2.11
CA PHE A 52 -9.36 -23.49 2.24
C PHE A 52 -9.00 -22.76 3.54
N ALA A 53 -8.66 -21.48 3.46
CA ALA A 53 -8.32 -20.69 4.65
C ALA A 53 -8.62 -19.20 4.44
N LYS A 54 -8.94 -18.49 5.53
CA LYS A 54 -9.11 -17.04 5.52
C LYS A 54 -7.74 -16.37 5.69
N VAL A 55 -7.39 -15.46 4.79
CA VAL A 55 -6.11 -14.73 4.82
C VAL A 55 -6.30 -13.35 5.46
N SER A 56 -7.39 -12.67 5.11
CA SER A 56 -7.81 -11.41 5.72
C SER A 56 -9.33 -11.25 5.58
N ASP A 57 -9.88 -10.14 6.06
CA ASP A 57 -11.31 -9.86 5.91
C ASP A 57 -11.70 -9.75 4.43
N GLY A 58 -12.62 -10.62 3.99
CA GLY A 58 -13.04 -10.74 2.60
C GLY A 58 -12.09 -11.49 1.67
N LEU A 59 -10.89 -11.88 2.13
CA LEU A 59 -9.90 -12.59 1.31
C LEU A 59 -9.70 -14.02 1.80
N TYR A 60 -9.88 -14.96 0.87
CA TYR A 60 -9.74 -16.39 1.10
C TYR A 60 -8.78 -16.99 0.10
N ARG A 61 -8.10 -18.06 0.51
CA ARG A 61 -7.27 -18.91 -0.36
C ARG A 61 -7.76 -20.35 -0.29
N GLY A 62 -7.48 -21.13 -1.32
CA GLY A 62 -7.81 -22.56 -1.38
C GLY A 62 -7.46 -23.14 -2.73
N ALA A 63 -7.51 -24.48 -2.84
CA ALA A 63 -7.48 -25.14 -4.14
C ALA A 63 -8.86 -25.04 -4.83
N GLN A 64 -8.93 -25.47 -6.08
CA GLN A 64 -10.19 -25.51 -6.82
C GLN A 64 -11.22 -26.35 -6.06
N PRO A 65 -12.44 -25.84 -5.79
CA PRO A 65 -13.47 -26.61 -5.10
C PRO A 65 -13.89 -27.83 -5.92
N THR A 66 -14.18 -28.93 -5.23
CA THR A 66 -14.84 -30.08 -5.85
C THR A 66 -16.34 -29.78 -6.04
N ARG A 67 -17.07 -30.67 -6.72
CA ARG A 67 -18.52 -30.54 -6.89
C ARG A 67 -19.25 -30.30 -5.56
N GLU A 68 -18.89 -31.05 -4.52
CA GLU A 68 -19.46 -30.95 -3.17
C GLU A 68 -19.18 -29.59 -2.50
N GLY A 69 -18.14 -28.88 -2.92
CA GLY A 69 -17.83 -27.54 -2.43
C GLY A 69 -18.68 -26.43 -3.07
N PHE A 70 -19.47 -26.75 -4.10
CA PHE A 70 -20.40 -25.83 -4.77
C PHE A 70 -21.88 -26.08 -4.42
N GLU A 71 -22.19 -27.20 -3.76
CA GLU A 71 -23.55 -27.59 -3.31
C GLU A 71 -23.88 -26.99 -1.94
#